data_AF-N8YLT2-F1
#
_entry.id   AF-N8YLT2-F1
#
_cell.length_a   1.000
_cell.length_b   1.000
_cell.length_c   1.000
_cell.angle_alpha   90.00
_cell.angle_beta   90.00
_cell.angle_gamma   90.00
#
_symmetry.space_group_name_H-M   'P 1'
#
loop_
_entity.id
_entity.type
_entity.pdbx_description
1 polymer ?
#
loop_
_entity_poly.entity_id
_entity_poly.type
_entity_poly.pdbx_seq_one_letter_code
_entity_poly.pdbx_strand_id
1 'polypeptide(L)'
;MINKSKFSAPTHLNHFVTYQHEAYFNDLMEIEWRGQIQSSTQNKRFKIKYYGELFEEYQLICGTDFAPELIYAVDIESNEEILLFDGAKHGYDPMFCDEFTSEQLTHRPVIHEFIDQDQQDTFEVIVKVYHNIDYEDDDEMESLTNAVGEIELISGEIISIEQLKANAFDFIQIMVMNSLGNEYRIFERELA
;
A
#
# COMPACT_ATOMS: atom_id res chain seq x y z
N MET A 1 2.51 -13.17 17.45
CA MET A 1 1.19 -13.43 16.84
C MET A 1 1.41 -13.63 15.35
N ILE A 2 0.65 -14.50 14.71
CA ILE A 2 0.82 -14.89 13.30
C ILE A 2 -0.18 -14.09 12.47
N ASN A 3 0.17 -13.76 11.22
CA ASN A 3 -0.75 -13.20 10.22
C ASN A 3 -2.04 -14.05 10.18
N LYS A 4 -3.21 -13.41 10.32
CA LYS A 4 -4.52 -14.09 10.27
C LYS A 4 -5.10 -14.15 8.85
N SER A 5 -4.53 -13.42 7.89
CA SER A 5 -4.94 -13.44 6.48
C SER A 5 -4.45 -14.72 5.77
N LYS A 6 -5.18 -15.13 4.74
CA LYS A 6 -4.74 -16.16 3.77
C LYS A 6 -3.61 -15.66 2.86
N PHE A 7 -3.50 -14.35 2.71
CA PHE A 7 -2.54 -13.69 1.84
C PHE A 7 -1.28 -13.29 2.62
N SER A 8 -0.15 -13.32 1.94
CA SER A 8 1.10 -12.72 2.43
C SER A 8 1.03 -11.20 2.38
N ALA A 9 1.90 -10.55 3.14
CA ALA A 9 2.07 -9.10 3.01
C ALA A 9 2.56 -8.74 1.60
N PRO A 10 2.15 -7.57 1.06
CA PRO A 10 2.82 -6.95 -0.06
C PRO A 10 4.32 -6.95 0.18
N THR A 11 5.08 -7.33 -0.85
CA THR A 11 6.49 -7.67 -0.70
C THR A 11 7.33 -6.49 -0.20
N HIS A 12 6.98 -5.25 -0.53
CA HIS A 12 7.65 -4.04 -0.05
C HIS A 12 7.38 -3.74 1.44
N LEU A 13 6.36 -4.36 2.03
CA LEU A 13 5.98 -4.19 3.44
C LEU A 13 6.40 -5.36 4.33
N ASN A 14 6.85 -6.48 3.76
CA ASN A 14 7.07 -7.74 4.50
C ASN A 14 7.98 -7.62 5.74
N HIS A 15 8.94 -6.69 5.73
CA HIS A 15 9.89 -6.44 6.81
C HIS A 15 9.44 -5.35 7.78
N PHE A 16 8.34 -4.65 7.46
CA PHE A 16 7.83 -3.49 8.19
C PHE A 16 6.44 -3.73 8.78
N VAL A 17 6.02 -4.99 8.91
CA VAL A 17 4.68 -5.33 9.39
C VAL A 17 4.72 -6.17 10.65
N THR A 18 3.75 -5.92 11.52
CA THR A 18 3.55 -6.65 12.76
C THR A 18 2.08 -6.99 12.95
N TYR A 19 1.83 -8.04 13.73
CA TYR A 19 0.48 -8.56 14.02
C TYR A 19 0.20 -8.60 15.52
N GLN A 20 0.97 -7.85 16.32
CA GLN A 20 0.93 -7.96 17.78
C GLN A 20 -0.32 -7.35 18.42
N HIS A 21 -0.97 -6.39 17.78
CA HIS A 21 -2.16 -5.72 18.30
C HIS A 21 -3.44 -6.45 17.85
N GLU A 22 -3.87 -7.46 18.62
CA GLU A 22 -4.93 -8.40 18.22
C GLU A 22 -6.21 -7.73 17.70
N ALA A 23 -6.64 -6.65 18.35
CA ALA A 23 -7.89 -5.97 18.02
C ALA A 23 -7.93 -5.43 16.58
N TYR A 24 -6.77 -5.10 15.99
CA TYR A 24 -6.71 -4.65 14.59
C TYR A 24 -6.96 -5.77 13.59
N PHE A 25 -6.88 -7.03 14.02
CA PHE A 25 -6.99 -8.20 13.15
C PHE A 25 -8.20 -9.06 13.53
N ASN A 26 -9.25 -8.44 14.03
CA ASN A 26 -10.56 -9.06 14.14
C ASN A 26 -11.35 -8.83 12.86
N ASP A 27 -12.24 -9.78 12.55
CA ASP A 27 -13.21 -9.70 11.45
C ASP A 27 -12.57 -9.37 10.07
N LEU A 28 -11.44 -10.02 9.75
CA LEU A 28 -10.84 -9.91 8.41
C LEU A 28 -11.80 -10.43 7.36
N MET A 29 -11.90 -9.71 6.24
CA MET A 29 -12.57 -10.23 5.06
C MET A 29 -11.75 -11.38 4.46
N GLU A 30 -12.43 -12.32 3.80
CA GLU A 30 -11.78 -13.51 3.24
C GLU A 30 -10.69 -13.16 2.20
N ILE A 31 -10.93 -12.09 1.45
CA ILE A 31 -10.08 -11.55 0.38
C ILE A 31 -9.04 -10.54 0.86
N GLU A 32 -8.98 -10.26 2.18
CA GLU A 32 -8.18 -9.17 2.73
C GLU A 32 -6.84 -9.66 3.29
N TRP A 33 -5.76 -8.94 2.95
CA TRP A 33 -4.57 -8.84 3.80
C TRP A 33 -4.62 -7.56 4.62
N ARG A 34 -4.22 -7.62 5.89
CA ARG A 34 -4.12 -6.47 6.79
C ARG A 34 -2.83 -6.55 7.61
N GLY A 35 -2.08 -5.44 7.72
CA GLY A 35 -0.86 -5.34 8.52
C GLY A 35 -0.76 -4.02 9.29
N GLN A 36 -0.24 -4.06 10.52
CA GLN A 36 0.17 -2.87 11.26
C GLN A 36 1.63 -2.56 10.91
N ILE A 37 1.95 -1.31 10.59
CA ILE A 37 3.31 -0.90 10.28
C ILE A 37 4.17 -0.84 11.56
N GLN A 38 5.40 -1.33 11.45
CA GLN A 38 6.43 -1.33 12.48
C GLN A 38 7.79 -1.08 11.83
N SER A 39 8.57 -0.17 12.37
CA SER A 39 9.92 0.15 11.88
C SER A 39 10.94 -0.93 12.26
N SER A 40 12.14 -0.84 11.68
CA SER A 40 13.26 -1.74 12.00
C SER A 40 13.70 -1.64 13.47
N THR A 41 13.40 -0.53 14.15
CA THR A 41 13.61 -0.33 15.61
C THR A 41 12.46 -0.85 16.46
N GLN A 42 11.44 -1.44 15.83
CA GLN A 42 10.19 -1.91 16.43
C GLN A 42 9.23 -0.79 16.87
N ASN A 43 9.51 0.47 16.56
CA ASN A 43 8.57 1.56 16.81
C ASN A 43 7.33 1.44 15.90
N LYS A 44 6.19 1.95 16.37
CA LYS A 44 4.88 1.86 15.68
C LYS A 44 4.21 3.23 15.50
N ARG A 45 4.95 4.31 15.76
CA ARG A 45 4.45 5.68 15.68
C ARG A 45 5.18 6.41 14.55
N PHE A 46 4.41 6.96 13.62
CA PHE A 46 4.91 7.50 12.37
C PHE A 46 4.30 8.85 12.06
N LYS A 47 5.08 9.71 11.41
CA LYS A 47 4.53 10.79 10.58
C LYS A 47 4.17 10.23 9.22
N ILE A 48 3.15 10.77 8.56
CA ILE A 48 2.84 10.40 7.17
C ILE A 48 3.32 11.50 6.25
N LYS A 49 4.07 11.10 5.23
CA LYS A 49 4.56 11.94 4.14
C LYS A 49 3.93 11.46 2.84
N TYR A 50 3.49 12.38 1.98
CA TYR A 50 2.92 11.97 0.69
C TYR A 50 3.18 12.95 -0.44
N TYR A 51 3.38 12.42 -1.64
CA TYR A 51 3.12 13.15 -2.88
C TYR A 51 1.65 12.94 -3.26
N GLY A 52 0.96 14.01 -3.62
CA GLY A 52 -0.47 13.99 -3.94
C GLY A 52 -1.17 15.27 -3.54
N GLU A 53 -2.49 15.28 -3.67
CA GLU A 53 -3.38 16.30 -3.14
C GLU A 53 -4.24 15.73 -2.01
N LEU A 54 -4.60 16.57 -1.04
CA LEU A 54 -5.55 16.18 0.00
C LEU A 54 -6.96 16.60 -0.41
N PHE A 55 -7.83 15.64 -0.64
CA PHE A 55 -9.23 15.91 -0.87
C PHE A 55 -9.92 16.30 0.45
N GLU A 56 -9.99 17.61 0.71
CA GLU A 56 -10.33 18.17 2.03
C GLU A 56 -11.63 17.65 2.63
N GLU A 57 -12.65 17.38 1.81
CA GLU A 57 -13.96 16.90 2.26
C GLU A 57 -13.88 15.54 2.98
N TYR A 58 -13.02 14.64 2.48
CA TYR A 58 -12.86 13.29 3.03
C TYR A 58 -11.51 13.05 3.69
N GLN A 59 -10.60 14.03 3.66
CA GLN A 59 -9.21 13.92 4.13
C GLN A 59 -8.48 12.72 3.50
N LEU A 60 -8.76 12.48 2.23
CA LEU A 60 -8.14 11.40 1.45
C LEU A 60 -6.99 11.97 0.62
N ILE A 61 -5.85 11.29 0.67
CA ILE A 61 -4.73 11.53 -0.23
C ILE A 61 -5.13 11.03 -1.61
N CYS A 62 -4.91 11.83 -2.64
CA CYS A 62 -5.16 11.50 -4.03
C CYS A 62 -3.91 11.79 -4.87
N GLY A 63 -3.79 11.13 -6.01
CA GLY A 63 -2.82 11.52 -7.03
C GLY A 63 -3.07 12.95 -7.56
N THR A 64 -2.16 13.39 -8.41
CA THR A 64 -2.24 14.69 -9.09
C THR A 64 -2.46 14.47 -10.59
N ASP A 65 -2.77 15.53 -11.33
CA ASP A 65 -2.75 15.48 -12.81
C ASP A 65 -1.39 15.06 -13.38
N PHE A 66 -0.30 15.27 -12.63
CA PHE A 66 1.05 14.90 -13.08
C PHE A 66 1.34 13.42 -12.85
N ALA A 67 1.14 12.89 -11.64
CA ALA A 67 1.48 11.52 -11.29
C ALA A 67 0.57 10.98 -10.17
N PRO A 68 0.47 9.64 -10.03
CA PRO A 68 -0.18 9.01 -8.88
C PRO A 68 0.50 9.34 -7.55
N GLU A 69 -0.26 9.13 -6.49
CA GLU A 69 0.17 9.27 -5.10
C GLU A 69 1.42 8.45 -4.76
N LEU A 70 2.18 8.97 -3.80
CA LEU A 70 3.30 8.28 -3.18
C LEU A 70 3.19 8.50 -1.68
N ILE A 71 3.13 7.45 -0.88
CA ILE A 71 2.82 7.56 0.55
C ILE A 71 3.89 6.83 1.37
N TYR A 72 4.47 7.54 2.32
CA TYR A 72 5.48 7.05 3.25
C TYR A 72 5.02 7.20 4.71
N ALA A 73 5.40 6.23 5.53
CA ALA A 73 5.45 6.38 6.97
C ALA A 73 6.88 6.71 7.40
N VAL A 74 7.06 7.69 8.26
CA VAL A 74 8.37 8.13 8.78
C VAL A 74 8.40 7.88 10.28
N ASP A 75 9.26 6.96 10.71
CA ASP A 75 9.43 6.62 12.13
C ASP A 75 9.86 7.87 12.92
N ILE A 76 9.09 8.23 13.96
CA ILE A 76 9.37 9.42 14.77
C ILE A 76 10.64 9.32 15.62
N GLU A 77 11.14 8.11 15.86
CA GLU A 77 12.35 7.88 16.65
C GLU A 77 13.60 7.79 15.77
N SER A 78 13.53 7.01 14.68
CA SER A 78 14.69 6.71 13.83
C SER A 78 14.78 7.56 12.56
N ASN A 79 13.69 8.22 12.15
CA ASN A 79 13.51 8.82 10.82
C ASN A 79 13.61 7.83 9.66
N GLU A 80 13.45 6.52 9.92
CA GLU A 80 13.31 5.52 8.85
C GLU A 80 12.06 5.83 8.02
N GLU A 81 12.23 5.96 6.70
CA GLU A 81 11.14 6.12 5.75
C GLU A 81 10.73 4.76 5.19
N ILE A 82 9.47 4.41 5.40
CA ILE A 82 8.86 3.15 4.96
C ILE A 82 7.86 3.50 3.86
N LEU A 83 8.09 2.99 2.65
CA LEU A 83 7.13 3.14 1.55
C LEU A 83 5.86 2.35 1.88
N LEU A 84 4.73 3.04 2.03
CA LEU A 84 3.43 2.39 2.22
C LEU A 84 2.83 2.01 0.86
N PHE A 85 2.82 2.96 -0.06
CA PHE A 85 2.19 2.79 -1.38
C PHE A 85 2.81 3.73 -2.42
N ASP A 86 3.00 3.22 -3.64
CA ASP A 86 3.38 3.98 -4.83
C ASP A 86 2.34 3.66 -5.91
N GLY A 87 1.47 4.63 -6.20
CA GLY A 87 0.36 4.46 -7.14
C GLY A 87 0.78 4.27 -8.59
N ALA A 88 2.09 4.33 -8.88
CA ALA A 88 2.66 4.02 -10.19
C ALA A 88 3.39 2.66 -10.23
N LYS A 89 3.33 1.87 -9.15
CA LYS A 89 4.03 0.57 -9.06
C LYS A 89 3.26 -0.55 -8.37
N HIS A 90 2.35 -0.21 -7.46
CA HIS A 90 1.70 -1.21 -6.61
C HIS A 90 0.23 -1.37 -6.98
N GLY A 91 -0.25 -2.61 -6.98
CA GLY A 91 -1.59 -2.98 -7.44
C GLY A 91 -1.57 -3.50 -8.88
N TYR A 92 -2.68 -4.12 -9.28
CA TYR A 92 -2.81 -4.75 -10.59
C TYR A 92 -2.63 -3.75 -11.75
N ASP A 93 -3.36 -2.64 -11.76
CA ASP A 93 -3.29 -1.65 -12.84
C ASP A 93 -1.87 -1.08 -13.04
N PRO A 94 -1.15 -0.60 -12.00
CA PRO A 94 0.23 -0.13 -12.20
C PRO A 94 1.24 -1.23 -12.59
N MET A 95 0.90 -2.50 -12.35
CA MET A 95 1.75 -3.63 -12.72
C MET A 95 1.55 -4.06 -14.18
N PHE A 96 0.34 -3.95 -14.72
CA PHE A 96 -0.03 -4.55 -16.01
C PHE A 96 -0.68 -3.60 -17.03
N CYS A 97 -1.34 -2.53 -16.58
CA CYS A 97 -2.21 -1.69 -17.40
C CYS A 97 -1.66 -0.26 -17.60
N ASP A 98 -1.22 0.38 -16.52
CA ASP A 98 -0.87 1.79 -16.51
C ASP A 98 0.58 2.04 -16.95
N GLU A 99 0.77 2.92 -17.93
CA GLU A 99 2.09 3.39 -18.34
C GLU A 99 2.41 4.75 -17.72
N PHE A 100 3.60 4.85 -17.12
CA PHE A 100 4.11 6.10 -16.56
C PHE A 100 5.44 6.48 -17.20
N THR A 101 5.61 7.76 -17.50
CA THR A 101 6.88 8.30 -17.98
C THR A 101 7.96 8.21 -16.90
N SER A 102 9.23 8.18 -17.30
CA SER A 102 10.35 8.20 -16.36
C SER A 102 10.31 9.41 -15.42
N GLU A 103 9.76 10.54 -15.86
CA GLU A 103 9.60 11.74 -15.04
C GLU A 103 8.55 11.52 -13.94
N GLN A 104 7.39 10.95 -14.26
CA GLN A 104 6.35 10.61 -13.27
C GLN A 104 6.82 9.57 -12.23
N LEU A 105 7.71 8.65 -12.64
CA LEU A 105 8.27 7.62 -11.77
C LEU A 105 9.38 8.14 -10.83
N THR A 106 10.11 9.19 -11.22
CA THR A 106 11.33 9.62 -10.50
C THR A 106 11.31 11.05 -9.98
N HIS A 107 10.41 11.90 -10.48
CA HIS A 107 10.36 13.33 -10.19
C HIS A 107 8.98 13.73 -9.66
N ARG A 108 8.73 13.39 -8.39
CA ARG A 108 7.55 13.82 -7.63
C ARG A 108 7.97 14.94 -6.66
N PRO A 109 7.85 16.23 -7.06
CA PRO A 109 8.65 17.33 -6.50
C PRO A 109 8.26 17.80 -5.09
N VAL A 110 7.03 17.54 -4.64
CA VAL A 110 6.55 18.01 -3.33
C VAL A 110 6.01 16.84 -2.53
N ILE A 111 6.59 16.64 -1.34
CA ILE A 111 6.10 15.69 -0.36
C ILE A 111 5.52 16.49 0.81
N HIS A 112 4.21 16.39 0.99
CA HIS A 112 3.44 17.00 2.07
C HIS A 112 3.53 16.15 3.33
N GLU A 113 3.39 16.79 4.50
CA GLU A 113 3.13 16.09 5.76
C GLU A 113 1.62 16.06 6.01
N PHE A 114 1.10 14.89 6.40
CA PHE A 114 -0.31 14.74 6.73
C PHE A 114 -0.57 15.14 8.19
N ILE A 115 -1.63 15.91 8.40
CA ILE A 115 -2.18 16.27 9.71
C ILE A 115 -3.66 15.88 9.68
N ASP A 116 -4.14 15.19 10.70
CA ASP A 116 -5.54 14.77 10.78
C ASP A 116 -6.47 15.92 11.22
N GLN A 117 -7.78 15.61 11.27
CA GLN A 117 -8.82 16.56 11.68
C GLN A 117 -8.72 16.98 13.15
N ASP A 118 -8.02 16.20 13.98
CA ASP A 118 -7.74 16.49 15.39
C ASP A 118 -6.41 17.22 15.60
N GLN A 119 -5.80 17.72 14.51
CA GLN A 119 -4.52 18.42 14.52
C GLN A 119 -3.36 17.56 15.05
N GLN A 120 -3.42 16.23 14.85
CA GLN A 120 -2.34 15.30 15.16
C GLN A 120 -1.50 15.02 13.90
N ASP A 121 -0.20 14.81 14.10
CA ASP A 121 0.76 14.50 13.02
C ASP A 121 1.46 13.14 13.22
N THR A 122 1.08 12.39 14.25
CA THR A 122 1.76 11.18 14.68
C THR A 122 0.77 10.03 14.89
N PHE A 123 0.99 8.92 14.20
CA PHE A 123 0.01 7.87 14.03
C PHE A 123 0.56 6.45 14.19
N GLU A 124 -0.29 5.52 14.62
CA GLU A 124 -0.12 4.12 14.21
C GLU A 124 -0.73 3.93 12.82
N VAL A 125 -0.16 3.04 12.00
CA VAL A 125 -0.57 2.86 10.60
C VAL A 125 -1.01 1.42 10.37
N ILE A 126 -2.16 1.25 9.73
CA ILE A 126 -2.71 -0.04 9.31
C ILE A 126 -2.92 0.02 7.80
N VAL A 127 -2.34 -0.94 7.07
CA VAL A 127 -2.53 -1.11 5.63
C VAL A 127 -3.43 -2.31 5.41
N LYS A 128 -4.41 -2.18 4.52
CA LYS A 128 -5.28 -3.25 4.04
C LYS A 128 -5.17 -3.33 2.53
N VAL A 129 -5.02 -4.53 1.99
CA VAL A 129 -5.17 -4.78 0.55
C VAL A 129 -6.17 -5.91 0.32
N TYR A 130 -6.85 -5.89 -0.82
CA TYR A 130 -7.89 -6.85 -1.16
C TYR A 130 -7.56 -7.54 -2.48
N HIS A 131 -7.91 -8.82 -2.57
CA HIS A 131 -7.61 -9.69 -3.71
C HIS A 131 -8.90 -10.39 -4.16
N ASN A 132 -9.64 -9.79 -5.11
CA ASN A 132 -10.77 -10.44 -5.78
C ASN A 132 -10.35 -11.14 -7.08
N ILE A 133 -9.14 -10.86 -7.59
CA ILE A 133 -8.60 -11.52 -8.77
C ILE A 133 -8.19 -12.95 -8.42
N ASP A 134 -8.73 -13.93 -9.16
CA ASP A 134 -8.45 -15.35 -8.95
C ASP A 134 -7.25 -15.81 -9.78
N TYR A 135 -6.05 -15.68 -9.21
CA TYR A 135 -4.81 -16.15 -9.84
C TYR A 135 -4.63 -17.68 -9.86
N GLU A 136 -5.64 -18.46 -9.44
CA GLU A 136 -5.69 -19.90 -9.67
C GLU A 136 -6.47 -20.25 -10.94
N ASP A 137 -7.15 -19.28 -11.56
CA ASP A 137 -7.84 -19.46 -12.83
C ASP A 137 -6.84 -19.47 -13.99
N ASP A 138 -6.94 -20.49 -14.85
CA ASP A 138 -6.02 -20.70 -15.97
C ASP A 138 -6.14 -19.58 -17.03
N ASP A 139 -7.35 -19.04 -17.27
CA ASP A 139 -7.57 -17.99 -18.27
C ASP A 139 -6.98 -16.65 -17.77
N GLU A 140 -7.16 -16.33 -16.49
CA GLU A 140 -6.51 -15.17 -15.84
C GLU A 140 -4.98 -15.28 -15.93
N MET A 141 -4.42 -16.44 -15.60
CA MET A 141 -2.97 -16.67 -15.66
C MET A 141 -2.41 -16.65 -17.08
N GLU A 142 -3.13 -17.16 -18.08
CA GLU A 142 -2.74 -17.07 -19.49
C GLU A 142 -2.66 -15.60 -19.94
N SER A 143 -3.56 -14.74 -19.46
CA SER A 143 -3.56 -13.32 -19.81
C SER A 143 -2.36 -12.52 -19.25
N LEU A 144 -1.78 -13.00 -18.15
CA LEU A 144 -0.69 -12.33 -17.42
C LEU A 144 0.71 -12.88 -17.76
N THR A 145 0.78 -13.92 -18.60
CA THR A 145 2.05 -14.57 -18.96
C THR A 145 2.47 -14.25 -20.38
N ASN A 146 3.77 -14.08 -20.59
CA ASN A 146 4.35 -13.87 -21.91
C ASN A 146 4.43 -15.20 -22.70
N ALA A 147 4.95 -15.15 -23.93
CA ALA A 147 5.01 -16.30 -24.85
C ALA A 147 5.83 -17.50 -24.33
N VAL A 148 6.63 -17.34 -23.27
CA VAL A 148 7.41 -18.41 -22.63
C VAL A 148 6.85 -18.82 -21.26
N GLY A 149 5.71 -18.26 -20.85
CA GLY A 149 5.01 -18.60 -19.61
C GLY A 149 5.54 -17.86 -18.37
N GLU A 150 6.23 -16.74 -18.54
CA GLU A 150 6.72 -15.91 -17.43
C GLU A 150 5.75 -14.75 -17.17
N ILE A 151 5.59 -14.36 -15.90
CA ILE A 151 4.78 -13.19 -15.50
C ILE A 151 5.64 -11.95 -15.70
N GLU A 152 5.39 -11.22 -16.78
CA GLU A 152 6.13 -10.01 -17.16
C GLU A 152 5.27 -8.77 -16.88
N LEU A 153 5.80 -7.86 -16.05
CA LEU A 153 5.17 -6.58 -15.77
C LEU A 153 5.28 -5.64 -16.97
N ILE A 154 4.47 -4.59 -17.00
CA ILE A 154 4.58 -3.53 -18.03
C ILE A 154 5.96 -2.83 -18.02
N SER A 155 6.67 -2.90 -16.88
CA SER A 155 8.04 -2.43 -16.74
C SER A 155 9.10 -3.31 -17.43
N GLY A 156 8.72 -4.52 -17.86
CA GLY A 156 9.61 -5.58 -18.35
C GLY A 156 10.26 -6.42 -17.25
N GLU A 157 9.91 -6.20 -15.98
CA GLU A 157 10.35 -7.04 -14.87
C GLU A 157 9.63 -8.39 -14.88
N ILE A 158 10.37 -9.48 -14.67
CA ILE A 158 9.81 -10.82 -14.49
C ILE A 158 9.64 -11.09 -12.99
N ILE A 159 8.44 -11.46 -12.57
CA ILE A 159 8.12 -11.75 -11.16
C ILE A 159 7.67 -13.19 -10.95
N SER A 160 7.76 -13.66 -9.70
CA SER A 160 7.22 -14.97 -9.32
C SER A 160 5.70 -14.92 -9.09
N ILE A 161 5.06 -16.09 -9.10
CA ILE A 161 3.63 -16.22 -8.78
C ILE A 161 3.32 -15.76 -7.35
N GLU A 162 4.25 -15.95 -6.40
CA GLU A 162 4.10 -15.45 -5.03
C GLU A 162 4.14 -13.92 -4.98
N GLN A 163 4.99 -13.28 -5.79
CA GLN A 163 5.01 -11.83 -5.92
C GLN A 163 3.73 -11.31 -6.57
N LEU A 164 3.21 -12.00 -7.60
CA LEU A 164 1.94 -11.65 -8.23
C LEU A 164 0.81 -11.65 -7.19
N LYS A 165 0.63 -12.76 -6.47
CA LYS A 165 -0.40 -12.92 -5.44
C LYS A 165 -0.27 -11.93 -4.28
N ALA A 166 0.94 -11.47 -3.97
CA ALA A 166 1.18 -10.52 -2.88
C ALA A 166 1.01 -9.04 -3.29
N ASN A 167 1.33 -8.70 -4.53
CA ASN A 167 1.47 -7.29 -4.96
C ASN A 167 0.38 -6.82 -5.92
N ALA A 168 -0.22 -7.73 -6.70
CA ALA A 168 -1.28 -7.40 -7.65
C ALA A 168 -2.67 -7.49 -6.97
N PHE A 169 -2.86 -6.67 -5.93
CA PHE A 169 -4.15 -6.45 -5.30
C PHE A 169 -4.99 -5.47 -6.13
N ASP A 170 -6.31 -5.57 -6.03
CA ASP A 170 -7.27 -4.72 -6.76
C ASP A 170 -7.80 -3.56 -5.93
N PHE A 171 -7.56 -3.56 -4.62
CA PHE A 171 -7.94 -2.46 -3.76
C PHE A 171 -6.96 -2.32 -2.60
N ILE A 172 -6.69 -1.08 -2.21
CA ILE A 172 -5.89 -0.75 -1.03
C ILE A 172 -6.59 0.30 -0.18
N GLN A 173 -6.39 0.20 1.13
CA GLN A 173 -6.79 1.21 2.10
C GLN A 173 -5.66 1.42 3.13
N ILE A 174 -5.38 2.69 3.46
CA ILE A 174 -4.48 3.06 4.55
C ILE A 174 -5.29 3.76 5.64
N MET A 175 -5.25 3.18 6.82
CA MET A 175 -5.87 3.69 8.04
C MET A 175 -4.77 4.18 8.98
N VAL A 176 -5.07 5.23 9.74
CA VAL A 176 -4.21 5.75 10.79
C VAL A 176 -4.97 5.87 12.10
N MET A 177 -4.30 5.56 13.21
CA MET A 177 -4.80 5.82 14.55
C MET A 177 -3.97 6.92 15.19
N ASN A 178 -4.61 8.02 15.58
CA ASN A 178 -3.91 9.16 16.15
C ASN A 178 -3.60 8.97 17.64
N SER A 179 -2.96 9.97 18.25
CA SER A 179 -2.59 9.94 19.69
C SER A 179 -3.80 9.95 20.65
N LEU A 180 -4.96 10.39 20.17
CA LEU A 180 -6.21 10.43 20.92
C LEU A 180 -7.01 9.11 20.83
N GLY A 181 -6.55 8.17 19.99
CA GLY A 181 -7.21 6.90 19.73
C GLY A 181 -8.31 6.97 18.68
N ASN A 182 -8.42 8.08 17.95
CA ASN A 182 -9.33 8.21 16.82
C ASN A 182 -8.73 7.57 15.56
N GLU A 183 -9.57 6.88 14.81
CA GLU A 183 -9.20 6.20 13.57
C GLU A 183 -9.64 7.04 12.36
N TYR A 184 -8.73 7.23 11.41
CA TYR A 184 -8.99 7.92 10.16
C TYR A 184 -8.57 7.05 8.98
N ARG A 185 -9.40 7.05 7.94
CA ARG A 185 -9.01 6.57 6.62
C ARG A 185 -8.38 7.72 5.85
N ILE A 186 -7.13 7.57 5.44
CA ILE A 186 -6.37 8.63 4.77
C ILE A 186 -6.11 8.35 3.30
N PHE A 187 -6.33 7.11 2.88
CA PHE A 187 -6.13 6.69 1.49
C PHE A 187 -6.98 5.48 1.19
N GLU A 188 -7.58 5.45 0.01
CA GLU A 188 -8.13 4.25 -0.60
C GLU A 188 -8.14 4.37 -2.12
N ARG A 189 -7.97 3.25 -2.82
CA ARG A 189 -7.95 3.21 -4.28
C ARG A 189 -8.27 1.82 -4.81
N GLU A 190 -9.09 1.78 -5.85
CA GLU A 190 -9.34 0.63 -6.73
C GLU A 190 -8.28 0.58 -7.84
N LEU A 191 -7.84 -0.63 -8.20
CA LEU A 191 -6.62 -0.92 -8.97
C LEU A 191 -6.82 -2.07 -9.98
N ALA A 192 -8.05 -2.48 -10.29
CA ALA A 192 -8.40 -3.44 -11.33
C ALA A 192 -9.88 -3.31 -11.75
#